data_AF-A0A1F8DHA2-F1
#
_entry.id   AF-A0A1F8DHA2-F1
#
_cell.length_a   1.000
_cell.length_b   1.000
_cell.length_c   1.000
_cell.angle_alpha   90.00
_cell.angle_beta   90.00
_cell.angle_gamma   90.00
#
_symmetry.space_group_name_H-M   'P 1'
#
loop_
_entity.id
_entity.type
_entity.pdbx_description
1 polymer ?
#
loop_
_entity_poly.entity_id
_entity_poly.type
_entity_poly.pdbx_seq_one_letter_code
_entity_poly.pdbx_strand_id
1 'polypeptide(L)' 'MKTVLTDQERLAALLKKLDEYEAKVTFRLAHFRGVAHESASGELASSELRVLQDHVASLKAEVEVLKAKLGPKV' A
#
# COMPACT_ATOMS: atom_id res chain seq x y z
N MET A 1 20.58 16.09 -11.32
CA MET A 1 21.12 14.98 -10.51
C MET A 1 19.95 14.28 -9.83
N LYS A 2 19.74 12.97 -10.04
CA LYS A 2 18.79 12.22 -9.19
C LYS A 2 19.47 11.99 -7.85
N THR A 3 19.06 12.73 -6.82
CA THR A 3 19.49 12.48 -5.44
C THR A 3 19.01 11.10 -5.04
N VAL A 4 19.95 10.20 -4.77
CA VAL A 4 19.66 8.87 -4.26
C VAL A 4 19.31 9.03 -2.79
N LEU A 5 18.06 8.77 -2.42
CA LEU A 5 17.60 8.80 -1.03
C LEU A 5 18.44 7.84 -0.18
N THR A 6 18.77 8.25 1.04
CA THR A 6 19.36 7.38 2.06
C THR A 6 18.35 6.31 2.48
N ASP A 7 18.82 5.24 3.12
CA ASP A 7 17.94 4.15 3.57
C ASP A 7 16.90 4.62 4.61
N GLN A 8 17.23 5.63 5.42
CA GLN A 8 16.28 6.26 6.36
C GLN A 8 15.22 7.09 5.64
N GLU A 9 15.62 7.88 4.64
CA GLU A 9 14.67 8.67 3.84
C GLU A 9 13.78 7.77 2.98
N ARG A 10 14.31 6.65 2.47
CA ARG A 10 13.53 5.61 1.78
C ARG A 10 12.50 4.99 2.71
N LEU A 11 12.87 4.69 3.95
CA LEU A 11 11.94 4.13 4.93
C LEU A 11 10.82 5.12 5.24
N ALA A 12 11.16 6.39 5.48
CA ALA A 12 10.16 7.43 5.70
C ALA A 12 9.23 7.61 4.50
N ALA A 13 9.76 7.56 3.27
CA ALA A 13 8.96 7.63 2.06
C ALA A 13 8.03 6.42 1.89
N LEU A 14 8.52 5.22 2.19
CA LEU A 14 7.72 3.99 2.14
C LEU A 14 6.61 3.99 3.18
N LEU A 15 6.88 4.43 4.41
CA LEU A 15 5.87 4.55 5.47
C LEU A 15 4.78 5.56 5.09
N LYS A 16 5.17 6.74 4.60
CA LYS A 16 4.21 7.74 4.12
C LYS A 16 3.33 7.18 2.99
N LYS A 17 3.95 6.48 2.03
CA LYS A 17 3.21 5.84 0.93
C LYS A 17 2.28 4.74 1.44
N LEU A 18 2.71 3.96 2.41
CA LEU A 18 1.87 2.94 3.06
C LEU A 18 0.63 3.58 3.69
N ASP A 19 0.79 4.62 4.50
CA ASP A 19 -0.32 5.35 5.12
C ASP A 19 -1.32 5.87 4.08
N GLU A 20 -0.82 6.47 2.98
CA GLU A 20 -1.66 6.97 1.89
C GLU A 20 -2.50 5.86 1.24
N TYR A 21 -1.93 4.68 1.02
CA TYR A 21 -2.63 3.56 0.39
C TYR A 21 -3.55 2.81 1.35
N GLU A 22 -3.21 2.70 2.62
CA GLU A 22 -4.12 2.17 3.66
C GLU A 22 -5.35 3.06 3.82
N ALA A 23 -5.19 4.38 3.75
CA ALA A 23 -6.30 5.33 3.73
C ALA A 23 -7.19 5.14 2.49
N LYS A 24 -6.60 4.91 1.31
CA LYS A 24 -7.36 4.62 0.07
C LYS A 24 -8.16 3.32 0.16
N VAL A 25 -7.55 2.26 0.70
CA VAL A 25 -8.23 0.98 0.92
C VAL A 25 -9.41 1.16 1.88
N THR A 26 -9.18 1.84 3.01
CA THR A 26 -10.22 2.12 4.01
C THR A 26 -11.37 2.91 3.41
N PHE A 27 -11.06 3.99 2.68
CA PHE A 27 -12.08 4.79 1.99
C PHE A 27 -12.89 3.94 1.01
N ARG A 28 -12.21 3.13 0.18
CA ARG A 28 -12.93 2.29 -0.80
C ARG A 28 -13.78 1.23 -0.14
N LEU A 29 -13.30 0.56 0.91
CA LEU A 29 -14.09 -0.39 1.69
C LEU A 29 -15.35 0.25 2.27
N ALA A 30 -15.24 1.45 2.84
CA ALA A 30 -16.38 2.18 3.40
C ALA A 30 -17.46 2.56 2.35
N HIS A 31 -17.05 2.71 1.08
CA HIS A 31 -17.94 3.07 -0.03
C HIS A 31 -18.23 1.90 -0.97
N PHE A 32 -17.73 0.70 -0.65
CA PHE A 32 -17.84 -0.46 -1.52
C PHE A 32 -19.27 -1.00 -1.49
N ARG A 33 -20.00 -0.82 -2.60
CA ARG A 33 -21.35 -1.34 -2.80
C ARG A 33 -21.46 -2.34 -3.96
N GLY A 34 -20.35 -2.64 -4.62
CA GLY A 34 -20.32 -3.58 -5.74
C GLY A 34 -20.15 -5.00 -5.22
N VAL A 35 -21.19 -5.80 -5.18
CA VAL A 35 -21.01 -7.24 -4.97
C VAL A 35 -20.29 -7.78 -6.22
N ALA A 36 -19.21 -8.53 -6.02
CA ALA A 36 -18.55 -9.23 -7.12
C ALA A 36 -19.58 -10.15 -7.81
N HIS A 37 -19.50 -10.30 -9.13
CA HIS A 37 -20.40 -11.12 -9.93
C HIS A 37 -21.83 -10.61 -10.14
N GLU A 38 -22.22 -9.45 -9.58
CA GLU A 38 -23.55 -8.86 -9.82
C GLU A 38 -23.59 -7.92 -11.03
N SER A 39 -22.46 -7.31 -11.39
CA SER A 39 -22.37 -6.37 -12.52
C SER A 39 -20.92 -6.17 -12.97
N ALA A 40 -20.71 -5.72 -14.21
CA ALA A 40 -19.39 -5.35 -14.70
C ALA A 40 -18.74 -4.24 -13.85
N SER A 41 -19.52 -3.29 -13.33
CA SER A 41 -19.03 -2.26 -12.41
C SER A 41 -18.64 -2.83 -11.04
N GLY A 42 -19.36 -3.83 -10.53
CA GLY A 42 -19.01 -4.56 -9.31
C GLY A 42 -17.71 -5.37 -9.45
N GLU A 43 -17.51 -6.05 -10.59
CA GLU A 43 -16.26 -6.76 -10.91
C GLU A 43 -15.06 -5.82 -10.94
N LEU A 44 -15.20 -4.68 -11.61
CA LEU A 44 -14.15 -3.67 -11.68
C LEU A 44 -13.83 -3.13 -10.29
N ALA A 45 -14.85 -2.72 -9.52
CA ALA A 45 -14.66 -2.20 -8.18
C ALA A 45 -13.96 -3.22 -7.26
N SER A 46 -14.35 -4.49 -7.34
CA SER A 46 -13.75 -5.58 -6.55
C SER A 46 -12.28 -5.81 -6.94
N SER A 47 -12.01 -5.88 -8.25
CA SER A 47 -10.67 -6.05 -8.79
C SER A 47 -9.74 -4.91 -8.40
N GLU A 48 -10.22 -3.66 -8.50
CA GLU A 48 -9.42 -2.52 -8.10
C GLU A 48 -9.17 -2.45 -6.58
N LEU A 49 -10.15 -2.85 -5.76
CA LEU A 49 -9.96 -2.95 -4.31
C LEU A 49 -8.87 -3.99 -3.99
N ARG A 50 -8.90 -5.15 -4.66
CA ARG A 50 -7.90 -6.20 -4.50
C ARG A 50 -6.50 -5.70 -4.88
N VAL A 51 -6.36 -5.02 -6.01
CA VAL A 51 -5.08 -4.43 -6.43
C VAL A 51 -4.52 -3.47 -5.37
N LEU A 52 -5.38 -2.66 -4.75
CA LEU A 52 -4.93 -1.75 -3.69
C LEU A 52 -4.49 -2.51 -2.43
N GLN A 53 -5.20 -3.57 -2.05
CA GLN A 53 -4.82 -4.43 -0.92
C GLN A 53 -3.47 -5.12 -1.17
N ASP A 54 -3.27 -5.66 -2.38
CA ASP A 54 -2.01 -6.28 -2.79
C ASP A 54 -0.85 -5.26 -2.81
N HIS A 55 -1.14 -4.02 -3.22
CA HIS A 55 -0.16 -2.92 -3.16
C HIS A 55 0.25 -2.59 -1.72
N VAL A 56 -0.71 -2.49 -0.80
CA VAL A 56 -0.45 -2.29 0.63
C VAL A 56 0.37 -3.45 1.20
N ALA A 57 0.04 -4.69 0.87
CA ALA A 57 0.79 -5.86 1.32
C ALA A 57 2.26 -5.83 0.83
N SER A 58 2.46 -5.41 -0.43
CA SER A 58 3.80 -5.26 -1.02
C SER A 58 4.61 -4.17 -0.31
N LEU A 59 3.99 -3.01 -0.05
CA LEU A 59 4.63 -1.92 0.70
C LEU A 59 5.01 -2.34 2.12
N LYS A 60 4.17 -3.11 2.81
CA LYS A 60 4.50 -3.66 4.13
C LYS A 60 5.72 -4.57 4.07
N ALA A 61 5.78 -5.47 3.08
CA ALA A 61 6.94 -6.34 2.89
C ALA A 61 8.22 -5.54 2.62
N GLU A 62 8.16 -4.51 1.77
CA GLU A 62 9.30 -3.63 1.50
C GLU A 62 9.77 -2.88 2.76
N VAL A 63 8.83 -2.36 3.56
CA VAL A 63 9.12 -1.69 4.83
C VAL A 63 9.83 -2.64 5.80
N GLU A 64 9.34 -3.87 5.96
CA GLU A 64 9.96 -4.84 6.87
C GLU A 64 11.36 -5.25 6.42
N VAL A 65 11.56 -5.47 5.11
CA VAL A 65 12.90 -5.73 4.55
C VAL A 65 13.85 -4.56 4.83
N LEU A 66 13.40 -3.32 4.63
CA LEU A 66 14.24 -2.14 4.84
C LEU A 66 14.52 -1.89 6.32
N LYS A 67 13.56 -2.13 7.22
CA LYS A 67 13.76 -2.09 8.67
C LYS A 67 14.79 -3.13 9.11
N ALA A 68 14.69 -4.37 8.61
CA ALA A 68 15.66 -5.42 8.90
C ALA A 68 17.08 -5.03 8.46
N LYS A 69 17.20 -4.38 7.29
CA LYS A 69 18.48 -3.86 6.78
C LYS A 69 19.08 -2.75 7.66
N LEU A 70 18.24 -1.87 8.19
CA LEU A 70 18.67 -0.78 9.08
C LEU A 70 19.07 -1.26 10.48
N GLY A 71 18.69 -2.50 10.84
CA GLY A 71 18.97 -3.12 12.14
C GLY A 71 18.14 -2.52 13.28
N PRO A 72 18.07 -3.19 14.44
CA PRO A 72 17.58 -2.54 15.66
C PRO A 72 18.54 -1.39 16.00
N LYS A 73 18.00 -0.18 16.19
CA LYS A 73 18.76 0.86 16.89
C LYS A 73 19.06 0.32 18.29
N VAL A 74 20.33 -0.01 18.53
CA VAL A 74 20.86 -0.27 19.88
C VAL A 74 20.80 1.02 20.69
#